data_AF-A0A0B1TDK4-F1
#
_entry.id   AF-A0A0B1TDK4-F1
#
_cell.length_a   1.000
_cell.length_b   1.000
_cell.length_c   1.000
_cell.angle_alpha   90.00
_cell.angle_beta   90.00
_cell.angle_gamma   90.00
#
_symmetry.space_group_name_H-M   'P 1'
#
loop_
_entity.id
_entity.type
_entity.pdbx_description
1 polymer ?
#
loop_
_entity_poly.entity_id
_entity_poly.type
_entity_poly.pdbx_seq_one_letter_code
_entity_poly.pdbx_strand_id
1 'polypeptide(L)'
;MEYQYWSPGDNYLDFAGPERNQGRFNNQPASGTPLVWSTNDPFALGYQKYNKYGKGFWLVELEMDCSRTENGWFELKASSEGFSKPWPGWENDVRQGACNGAIGGYAPFQSINHIAKCGAVNVFYWGSGGCTIDPV
;
A
#
# COMPACT_ATOMS: atom_id res chain seq x y z
N MET A 1 -6.40 -12.63 12.34
CA MET A 1 -5.52 -11.90 11.41
C MET A 1 -5.22 -10.56 12.05
N GLU A 2 -3.96 -10.14 12.11
CA GLU A 2 -3.57 -8.90 12.81
C GLU A 2 -4.23 -7.65 12.22
N TYR A 3 -4.49 -7.65 10.90
CA TYR A 3 -5.23 -6.60 10.20
C TYR A 3 -6.51 -6.17 10.93
N GLN A 4 -7.35 -7.11 11.38
CA GLN A 4 -8.62 -6.79 12.05
C GLN A 4 -8.46 -6.05 13.38
N TYR A 5 -7.28 -6.13 13.98
CA TYR A 5 -6.95 -5.46 15.23
C TYR A 5 -6.24 -4.14 15.02
N TRP A 6 -5.46 -3.98 13.95
CA TRP A 6 -4.73 -2.75 13.63
C TRP A 6 -5.51 -1.78 12.74
N SER A 7 -6.39 -2.27 11.86
CA SER A 7 -7.15 -1.44 10.92
C SER A 7 -8.23 -0.53 11.54
N PRO A 8 -8.84 -0.84 12.72
CA PRO A 8 -9.84 0.06 13.27
C PRO A 8 -9.25 1.43 13.61
N GLY A 9 -9.82 2.49 13.05
CA GLY A 9 -9.36 3.87 13.30
C GLY A 9 -8.12 4.29 12.50
N ASP A 10 -7.72 3.48 11.51
CA ASP A 10 -6.74 3.84 10.48
C ASP A 10 -7.47 4.39 9.25
N ASN A 11 -7.37 5.69 9.02
CA ASN A 11 -8.08 6.46 8.01
C ASN A 11 -7.13 7.03 6.94
N TYR A 12 -5.86 7.26 7.30
CA TYR A 12 -4.86 7.92 6.49
C TYR A 12 -3.60 7.06 6.37
N LEU A 13 -2.82 7.31 5.32
CA LEU A 13 -1.53 6.65 5.19
C LEU A 13 -0.60 7.03 6.36
N ASP A 14 -0.17 6.04 7.13
CA ASP A 14 0.73 6.23 8.27
C ASP A 14 2.15 6.56 7.79
N PHE A 15 2.55 7.82 7.90
CA PHE A 15 3.92 8.26 7.62
C PHE A 15 4.83 8.29 8.86
N ALA A 16 4.24 8.34 10.06
CA ALA A 16 4.97 8.56 11.32
C ALA A 16 4.47 7.65 12.46
N GLY A 17 3.99 6.46 12.10
CA GLY A 17 3.31 5.56 13.02
C GLY A 17 1.80 5.81 13.09
N PRO A 18 1.12 5.17 14.05
CA PRO A 18 -0.33 5.00 14.00
C PRO A 18 -1.10 6.26 14.38
N GLU A 19 -2.29 6.38 13.85
CA GLU A 19 -3.25 7.42 14.20
C GLU A 19 -3.69 7.38 15.68
N ARG A 20 -4.17 8.53 16.17
CA ARG A 20 -4.73 8.62 17.51
C ARG A 20 -5.97 7.73 17.61
N ASN A 21 -5.89 6.72 18.47
CA ASN A 21 -6.91 5.68 18.69
C ASN A 21 -6.98 4.60 17.61
N GLN A 22 -5.98 4.49 16.73
CA GLN A 22 -5.85 3.31 15.87
C GLN A 22 -5.71 2.04 16.73
N GLY A 23 -6.26 0.96 16.19
CA GLY A 23 -6.32 -0.33 16.83
C GLY A 23 -4.94 -0.91 17.17
N ARG A 24 -4.95 -1.86 18.10
CA ARG A 24 -3.73 -2.52 18.62
C ARG A 24 -3.89 -4.02 18.59
N PHE A 25 -2.80 -4.71 18.29
CA PHE A 25 -2.71 -6.16 18.39
C PHE A 25 -1.75 -6.53 19.52
N ASN A 26 -2.19 -7.33 20.49
CA ASN A 26 -1.38 -7.70 21.67
C ASN A 26 -0.74 -6.49 22.38
N ASN A 27 -1.50 -5.41 22.51
CA ASN A 27 -1.08 -4.12 23.08
C ASN A 27 0.01 -3.37 22.27
N GLN A 28 0.44 -3.92 21.13
CA GLN A 28 1.37 -3.27 20.22
C GLN A 28 0.64 -2.35 19.23
N PRO A 29 1.11 -1.11 19.05
CA PRO A 29 0.63 -0.25 17.98
C PRO A 29 0.96 -0.86 16.61
N ALA A 30 0.21 -0.46 15.58
CA ALA A 30 0.64 -0.67 14.21
C ALA A 30 1.89 0.19 13.92
N SER A 31 2.82 -0.32 13.13
CA SER A 31 4.01 0.45 12.71
C SER A 31 3.78 1.22 11.41
N GLY A 32 2.65 0.97 10.76
CA GLY A 32 2.14 1.69 9.61
C GLY A 32 0.77 1.11 9.22
N THR A 33 0.21 1.61 8.11
CA THR A 33 -1.11 1.21 7.66
C THR A 33 -1.14 -0.28 7.30
N PRO A 34 -2.01 -1.11 7.92
CA PRO A 34 -2.04 -2.53 7.71
C PRO A 34 -2.70 -2.84 6.37
N LEU A 35 -2.13 -3.78 5.63
CA LEU A 35 -2.69 -4.26 4.37
C LEU A 35 -3.47 -5.55 4.60
N VAL A 36 -4.52 -5.75 3.80
CA VAL A 36 -5.28 -7.00 3.78
C VAL A 36 -4.86 -7.87 2.61
N TRP A 37 -4.75 -9.17 2.85
CA TRP A 37 -4.54 -10.13 1.76
C TRP A 37 -5.80 -10.17 0.87
N SER A 38 -5.61 -10.08 -0.45
CA SER A 38 -6.71 -10.00 -1.41
C SER A 38 -6.56 -10.96 -2.60
N THR A 39 -7.69 -11.17 -3.29
CA THR A 39 -7.79 -11.97 -4.52
C THR A 39 -8.81 -11.37 -5.49
N ASN A 40 -8.72 -11.79 -6.75
CA ASN A 40 -9.65 -11.43 -7.83
C ASN A 40 -10.79 -12.46 -8.04
N ASP A 41 -10.86 -13.50 -7.19
CA ASP A 41 -11.93 -14.50 -7.22
C ASP A 41 -13.18 -13.99 -6.48
N PRO A 42 -14.32 -13.73 -7.16
CA PRO A 42 -15.52 -13.15 -6.55
C PRO A 42 -16.20 -14.04 -5.51
N PHE A 43 -15.84 -15.33 -5.43
CA PHE A 43 -16.40 -16.26 -4.45
C PHE A 43 -15.50 -16.48 -3.23
N ALA A 44 -14.29 -15.92 -3.23
CA ALA A 44 -13.36 -16.05 -2.12
C ALA A 44 -13.56 -14.95 -1.07
N LEU A 45 -13.33 -15.27 0.21
CA LEU A 45 -13.45 -14.33 1.33
C LEU A 45 -12.57 -13.07 1.19
N GLY A 46 -11.43 -13.19 0.49
CA GLY A 46 -10.50 -12.08 0.24
C GLY A 46 -10.79 -11.31 -1.05
N TYR A 47 -11.96 -11.49 -1.68
CA TYR A 47 -12.29 -10.79 -2.91
C TYR A 47 -12.23 -9.28 -2.72
N GLN A 48 -11.51 -8.59 -3.62
CA GLN A 48 -11.49 -7.14 -3.66
C GLN A 48 -11.71 -6.66 -5.09
N LYS A 49 -12.73 -5.81 -5.31
CA LYS A 49 -13.12 -5.32 -6.65
C LYS A 49 -11.99 -4.61 -7.39
N TYR A 50 -11.04 -4.00 -6.67
CA TYR A 50 -9.88 -3.30 -7.23
C TYR A 50 -8.67 -4.21 -7.47
N ASN A 51 -8.65 -5.42 -6.89
CA ASN A 51 -7.66 -6.41 -7.24
C ASN A 51 -8.16 -7.24 -8.43
N LYS A 52 -7.83 -6.80 -9.64
CA LYS A 52 -8.02 -7.58 -10.88
C LYS A 52 -6.74 -8.30 -11.33
N TYR A 53 -5.67 -8.25 -10.53
CA TYR A 53 -4.32 -8.65 -10.92
C TYR A 53 -3.96 -10.07 -10.49
N GLY A 54 -4.80 -10.70 -9.67
CA GLY A 54 -4.66 -12.10 -9.26
C GLY A 54 -4.76 -12.29 -7.75
N LYS A 55 -4.45 -13.50 -7.30
CA LYS A 55 -4.34 -13.80 -5.86
C LYS A 55 -3.01 -13.33 -5.28
N GLY A 56 -3.00 -13.00 -4.00
CA GLY A 56 -1.75 -12.78 -3.27
C GLY A 56 -1.27 -11.33 -3.23
N PHE A 57 -2.11 -10.38 -3.62
CA PHE A 57 -1.83 -8.95 -3.42
C PHE A 57 -2.25 -8.51 -2.02
N TRP A 58 -1.36 -7.80 -1.35
CA TRP A 58 -1.69 -7.04 -0.16
C TRP A 58 -2.28 -5.70 -0.60
N LEU A 59 -3.47 -5.38 -0.12
CA LEU A 59 -4.26 -4.25 -0.57
C LEU A 59 -4.61 -3.35 0.61
N VAL A 60 -4.64 -2.05 0.35
CA VAL A 60 -5.22 -1.04 1.24
C VAL A 60 -5.99 -0.04 0.38
N GLU A 61 -7.12 0.44 0.89
CA GLU A 61 -7.84 1.59 0.34
C GLU A 61 -7.58 2.78 1.25
N LEU A 62 -7.16 3.91 0.67
CA LEU A 62 -6.73 5.10 1.42
C LEU A 62 -7.59 6.30 1.02
N GLU A 63 -8.07 7.04 2.02
CA GLU A 63 -8.60 8.38 1.79
C GLU A 63 -7.43 9.38 1.73
N MET A 64 -7.21 9.95 0.55
CA MET A 64 -6.06 10.83 0.28
C MET A 64 -6.50 12.18 -0.26
N ASP A 65 -6.04 13.26 0.37
CA ASP A 65 -6.15 14.62 -0.17
C ASP A 65 -5.11 14.82 -1.28
N CYS A 66 -5.53 14.62 -2.53
CA CYS A 66 -4.64 14.73 -3.68
C CYS A 66 -4.03 16.13 -3.86
N SER A 67 -4.59 17.19 -3.24
CA SER A 67 -4.01 18.54 -3.33
C SER A 67 -2.69 18.68 -2.58
N ARG A 68 -2.37 17.73 -1.68
CA ARG A 68 -1.13 17.66 -0.92
C ARG A 68 -0.06 16.77 -1.55
N THR A 69 -0.30 16.32 -2.78
CA THR A 69 0.64 15.47 -3.53
C THR A 69 1.38 16.29 -4.57
N GLU A 70 2.53 15.78 -5.02
CA GLU A 70 3.32 16.42 -6.07
C GLU A 70 2.71 16.09 -7.44
N ASN A 71 1.87 16.98 -7.97
CA ASN A 71 1.14 16.78 -9.23
C ASN A 71 0.31 15.48 -9.27
N GLY A 72 -0.31 15.11 -8.15
CA GLY A 72 -1.06 13.85 -8.03
C GLY A 72 -0.22 12.66 -7.59
N TRP A 73 1.10 12.79 -7.40
CA TRP A 73 2.01 11.69 -7.06
C TRP A 73 2.53 11.76 -5.63
N PHE A 74 2.67 10.61 -4.98
CA PHE A 74 3.14 10.48 -3.60
C PHE A 74 4.01 9.23 -3.44
N GLU A 75 4.85 9.22 -2.40
CA GLU A 75 5.75 8.12 -2.10
C GLU A 75 5.19 7.18 -1.04
N LEU A 76 5.47 5.89 -1.18
CA LEU A 76 5.19 4.88 -0.16
C LEU A 76 6.23 3.76 -0.21
N LYS A 77 6.45 3.10 0.93
CA LYS A 77 7.32 1.92 1.01
C LYS A 77 6.65 0.85 1.83
N ALA A 78 6.68 -0.39 1.35
CA ALA A 78 6.13 -1.50 2.12
C ALA A 78 7.11 -1.90 3.23
N SER A 79 6.58 -2.31 4.38
CA SER A 79 7.33 -2.96 5.43
C SER A 79 6.72 -4.32 5.74
N SER A 80 7.57 -5.32 6.00
CA SER A 80 7.13 -6.62 6.49
C SER A 80 7.32 -6.61 8.00
N GLU A 81 6.31 -6.17 8.72
CA GLU A 81 6.24 -6.26 10.17
C GLU A 81 5.28 -7.38 10.57
N GLY A 82 5.70 -8.24 11.51
CA GLY A 82 4.89 -9.38 11.95
C GLY A 82 5.73 -10.54 12.48
N PHE A 83 5.10 -11.41 13.28
CA PHE A 83 5.72 -12.45 14.15
C PHE A 83 6.72 -13.41 13.46
N SER A 84 6.72 -13.48 12.12
CA SER A 84 7.56 -14.42 11.35
C SER A 84 8.95 -13.87 11.03
N LYS A 85 9.23 -12.59 11.28
CA LYS A 85 10.58 -12.02 11.17
C LYS A 85 10.95 -11.33 12.49
N PRO A 86 12.14 -11.61 13.05
CA PRO A 86 12.59 -11.00 14.30
C PRO A 86 12.90 -9.50 14.17
N TRP A 87 12.86 -8.94 12.95
CA TRP A 87 13.07 -7.52 12.70
C TRP A 87 12.08 -7.00 11.66
N PRO A 88 11.38 -5.88 11.92
CA PRO A 88 10.66 -5.16 10.90
C PRO A 88 11.63 -4.75 9.80
N GLY A 89 11.34 -5.21 8.58
CA GLY A 89 12.16 -4.94 7.41
C GLY A 89 11.39 -4.08 6.44
N TRP A 90 11.89 -2.87 6.19
CA TRP A 90 11.51 -2.11 5.01
C TRP A 90 11.84 -2.91 3.75
N GLU A 91 11.00 -2.77 2.73
CA GLU A 91 11.36 -3.15 1.38
C GLU A 91 12.70 -2.51 1.00
N ASN A 92 13.50 -3.23 0.20
CA ASN A 92 14.75 -2.69 -0.31
C ASN A 92 14.48 -1.45 -1.17
N ASP A 93 15.50 -0.62 -1.35
CA ASP A 93 15.42 0.52 -2.26
C ASP A 93 15.10 0.05 -3.68
N VAL A 94 14.08 0.67 -4.27
CA VAL A 94 13.65 0.42 -5.64
C VAL A 94 14.06 1.58 -6.54
N ARG A 95 14.05 1.33 -7.85
CA ARG A 95 14.18 2.37 -8.87
C ARG A 95 12.97 2.28 -9.79
N GLN A 96 11.92 3.04 -9.46
CA GLN A 96 10.70 3.00 -10.23
C GLN A 96 10.90 3.62 -11.62
N GLY A 97 10.51 2.89 -12.66
CA GLY A 97 10.52 3.35 -14.04
C GLY A 97 9.18 3.98 -14.45
N ALA A 98 8.90 3.98 -15.75
CA ALA A 98 7.53 4.26 -16.22
C ALA A 98 6.58 3.15 -15.76
N CYS A 99 5.46 3.53 -15.15
CA CYS A 99 4.41 2.57 -14.82
C CYS A 99 3.59 2.18 -16.05
N ASN A 100 3.21 0.91 -16.13
CA ASN A 100 2.22 0.42 -17.08
C ASN A 100 0.80 0.85 -16.66
N GLY A 101 -0.21 0.37 -17.40
CA GLY A 101 -1.63 0.62 -17.10
C GLY A 101 -2.19 1.82 -17.85
N ALA A 102 -3.51 1.98 -17.78
CA ALA A 102 -4.24 2.95 -18.59
C ALA A 102 -3.88 4.42 -18.27
N ILE A 103 -3.46 4.68 -17.03
CA ILE A 103 -3.10 6.03 -16.56
C ILE A 103 -1.69 6.08 -15.95
N GLY A 104 -0.85 5.11 -16.31
CA GLY A 104 0.57 5.03 -15.97
C GLY A 104 1.42 6.13 -16.63
N GLY A 105 2.70 5.86 -16.79
CA GLY A 105 3.70 6.82 -17.27
C GLY A 105 4.77 7.15 -16.24
N TYR A 106 5.40 8.31 -16.39
CA TYR A 106 6.51 8.74 -15.53
C TYR A 106 6.00 9.64 -14.39
N ALA A 107 6.45 9.34 -13.18
CA ALA A 107 6.34 10.27 -12.05
C ALA A 107 7.23 11.51 -12.30
N PRO A 108 6.88 12.68 -11.75
CA PRO A 108 7.64 13.92 -11.94
C PRO A 108 8.97 13.96 -11.14
N PHE A 109 9.23 12.94 -10.32
CA PHE A 109 10.45 12.82 -9.51
C PHE A 109 10.92 11.37 -9.42
N GLN A 110 12.13 11.17 -8.90
CA GLN A 110 12.69 9.86 -8.61
C GLN A 110 12.70 9.60 -7.11
N SER A 111 12.56 8.33 -6.72
CA SER A 111 12.58 7.89 -5.33
C SER A 111 13.28 6.56 -5.20
N ILE A 112 13.78 6.28 -3.99
CA ILE A 112 14.16 4.93 -3.54
C ILE A 112 12.95 4.11 -3.05
N ASN A 113 11.79 4.74 -2.96
CA ASN A 113 10.51 4.15 -2.60
C ASN A 113 9.63 3.97 -3.85
N HIS A 114 8.47 3.33 -3.69
CA HIS A 114 7.46 3.33 -4.74
C HIS A 114 6.81 4.70 -4.83
N ILE A 115 6.42 5.09 -6.05
CA ILE A 115 5.72 6.34 -6.34
C ILE A 115 4.34 6.01 -6.88
N ALA A 116 3.32 6.31 -6.10
CA ALA A 116 1.93 6.08 -6.41
C ALA A 116 1.25 7.36 -6.91
N LYS A 117 0.13 7.18 -7.61
CA LYS A 117 -0.73 8.25 -8.11
C LYS A 117 -2.04 8.26 -7.32
N CYS A 118 -2.42 9.43 -6.83
CA CYS A 118 -3.66 9.65 -6.08
C CYS A 118 -4.88 9.42 -6.98
N GLY A 119 -5.97 8.90 -6.42
CA GLY A 119 -7.22 8.62 -7.17
C GLY A 119 -7.10 7.46 -8.16
N ALA A 120 -6.17 6.53 -7.95
CA ALA A 120 -5.89 5.41 -8.84
C ALA A 120 -5.62 4.11 -8.07
N VAL A 121 -5.76 2.98 -8.75
CA VAL A 121 -5.26 1.68 -8.28
C VAL A 121 -3.79 1.58 -8.68
N ASN A 122 -2.91 1.58 -7.69
CA ASN A 122 -1.47 1.46 -7.87
C ASN A 122 -1.01 0.05 -7.50
N VAL A 123 -0.34 -0.64 -8.42
CA VAL A 123 0.15 -2.00 -8.21
C VAL A 123 1.66 -2.01 -8.24
N PHE A 124 2.24 -2.57 -7.19
CA PHE A 124 3.67 -2.72 -7.01
C PHE A 124 4.02 -4.18 -6.74
N TYR A 125 5.26 -4.55 -7.07
CA TYR A 125 5.80 -5.87 -6.77
C TYR A 125 6.97 -5.72 -5.81
N TRP A 126 6.95 -6.49 -4.72
CA TRP A 126 7.96 -6.39 -3.67
C TRP A 126 9.39 -6.49 -4.21
N GLY A 127 10.22 -5.51 -3.87
CA GLY A 127 11.62 -5.37 -4.25
C GLY A 127 11.86 -5.00 -5.71
N SER A 128 10.83 -4.63 -6.47
CA SER A 128 10.91 -4.35 -7.90
C SER A 128 10.52 -2.91 -8.20
N GLY A 129 11.22 -2.24 -9.14
CA GLY A 129 10.81 -0.93 -9.65
C GLY A 129 9.65 -0.96 -10.65
N GLY A 130 9.04 -2.12 -10.89
CA GLY A 130 7.91 -2.29 -11.79
C GLY A 130 6.59 -1.89 -11.14
N CYS A 131 5.77 -1.13 -11.87
CA CYS A 131 4.47 -0.66 -11.41
C CYS A 131 3.41 -0.69 -12.53
N THR A 132 2.15 -0.78 -12.13
CA THR A 132 0.96 -0.61 -12.99
C THR A 132 0.00 0.35 -12.31
N ILE A 133 -0.53 1.33 -13.04
CA ILE A 133 -1.48 2.31 -12.53
C ILE A 133 -2.71 2.35 -13.42
N ASP A 134 -3.85 2.02 -12.83
CA ASP A 134 -5.15 1.96 -13.49
C ASP A 134 -6.19 2.83 -12.75
N PRO A 135 -7.25 3.28 -13.44
CA PRO A 135 -8.35 3.99 -12.80
C PRO A 135 -9.09 3.11 -11.79
N VAL A 136 -9.70 3.75 -10.78
CA VAL A 136 -10.69 3.16 -9.88
C VAL A 136 -12.02 2.87 -10.58
#